data_AF-A0A6L6PVF9-F1
#
_entry.id   AF-A0A6L6PVF9-F1
#
_cell.length_a   1.000
_cell.length_b   1.000
_cell.length_c   1.000
_cell.angle_alpha   90.00
_cell.angle_beta   90.00
_cell.angle_gamma   90.00
#
_symmetry.space_group_name_H-M   'P 1'
#
loop_
_entity.id
_entity.type
_entity.pdbx_description
1 polymer ?
#
loop_
_entity_poly.entity_id
_entity_poly.type
_entity_poly.pdbx_seq_one_letter_code
_entity_poly.pdbx_strand_id
1 'polypeptide(L)'
;MNEDDIKNLWRSAPAAGSVTPLQEADLAKRARRFQRRIAFRNFTEYAAALLVCAGFVFYLWEFPDPLMRAGSLLSIFGTLVVVWQLHRRASSRPMPGEESALPSRDFHRAELVRQRDALRSVWLWYVGPLVPGMVVFRMGVNANPDPSLPFARGWAAEGFIACVILGVILLNLYGAHKLQRQIDQLDQIDS
;
A
#
# COMPACT_ATOMS: atom_id res chain seq x y z
N MET A 1 27.83 47.81 -17.90
CA MET A 1 27.09 47.36 -16.71
C MET A 1 28.08 47.36 -15.56
N ASN A 2 27.90 48.23 -14.58
CA ASN A 2 28.94 48.53 -13.58
C ASN A 2 28.87 47.53 -12.42
N GLU A 3 29.99 47.25 -11.76
CA GLU A 3 30.09 46.23 -10.69
C GLU A 3 29.21 46.57 -9.48
N ASP A 4 28.99 47.87 -9.26
CA ASP A 4 28.11 48.41 -8.23
C ASP A 4 26.61 48.17 -8.54
N ASP A 5 26.22 48.10 -9.81
CA ASP A 5 24.84 47.77 -10.20
C ASP A 5 24.52 46.30 -9.88
N ILE A 6 25.48 45.41 -10.07
CA ILE A 6 25.34 43.97 -9.74
C ILE A 6 25.25 43.76 -8.22
N LYS A 7 26.07 44.48 -7.44
CA LYS A 7 26.01 44.44 -5.97
C LYS A 7 24.71 45.00 -5.41
N ASN A 8 24.17 46.06 -6.01
CA ASN A 8 22.90 46.64 -5.59
C ASN A 8 21.71 45.74 -5.93
N LEU A 9 21.72 45.10 -7.11
CA LEU A 9 20.72 44.09 -7.48
C LEU A 9 20.71 42.89 -6.52
N TRP A 10 21.89 42.42 -6.09
CA TRP A 10 22.02 41.34 -5.10
C TRP A 10 21.52 41.71 -3.70
N ARG A 11 21.65 42.98 -3.31
CA ARG A 11 21.12 43.48 -2.02
C ARG A 11 19.62 43.75 -2.05
N SER A 12 19.06 44.07 -3.21
CA SER A 12 17.62 44.30 -3.40
C SER A 12 16.82 43.04 -3.72
N ALA A 13 17.48 41.93 -4.08
CA ALA A 13 16.82 40.66 -4.23
C ALA A 13 16.30 40.21 -2.85
N PRO A 14 14.98 40.02 -2.65
CA PRO A 14 14.48 39.48 -1.40
C PRO A 14 15.16 38.12 -1.20
N ALA A 15 15.88 37.99 -0.08
CA ALA A 15 16.69 36.82 0.24
C ALA A 15 15.95 35.54 -0.15
N ALA A 16 16.43 34.87 -1.20
CA ALA A 16 15.93 33.58 -1.60
C ALA A 16 16.15 32.62 -0.42
N GLY A 17 15.07 32.32 0.31
CA GLY A 17 15.02 31.14 1.17
C GLY A 17 15.22 31.34 2.68
N SER A 18 14.73 32.41 3.31
CA SER A 18 14.38 32.29 4.74
C SER A 18 13.03 31.61 4.87
N VAL A 19 13.03 30.28 4.91
CA VAL A 19 11.86 29.52 5.33
C VAL A 19 11.53 30.01 6.75
N THR A 20 10.39 30.68 6.90
CA THR A 20 10.00 31.18 8.23
C THR A 20 9.83 29.99 9.19
N PRO A 21 10.12 30.12 10.49
CA PRO A 21 9.94 29.01 11.45
C PRO A 21 8.52 28.40 11.43
N LEU A 22 7.53 29.20 11.03
CA LEU A 22 6.15 28.77 10.81
C LEU A 22 6.00 27.86 9.57
N GLN A 23 6.69 28.15 8.47
CA GLN A 23 6.74 27.28 7.29
C GLN A 23 7.49 25.98 7.54
N GLU A 24 8.59 25.98 8.31
CA GLU A 24 9.30 24.75 8.68
C GLU A 24 8.44 23.85 9.57
N ALA A 25 7.76 24.43 10.57
CA ALA A 25 6.84 23.71 11.44
C ALA A 25 5.66 23.11 10.65
N ASP A 26 5.12 23.84 9.67
CA ASP A 26 4.05 23.35 8.80
C ASP A 26 4.49 22.26 7.83
N LEU A 27 5.70 22.37 7.26
CA LEU A 27 6.32 21.32 6.44
C LEU A 27 6.57 20.06 7.26
N ALA A 28 7.13 20.18 8.46
CA ALA A 28 7.35 19.07 9.38
C ALA A 28 6.02 18.41 9.80
N LYS A 29 4.95 19.21 10.03
CA LYS A 29 3.62 18.72 10.39
C LYS A 29 2.95 17.99 9.22
N ARG A 30 3.11 18.47 7.99
CA ARG A 30 2.65 17.80 6.76
C ARG A 30 3.40 16.50 6.50
N ALA A 31 4.74 16.50 6.64
CA ALA A 31 5.58 15.31 6.54
C ALA A 31 5.20 14.25 7.57
N ARG A 32 5.01 14.63 8.85
CA ARG A 32 4.56 13.71 9.91
C ARG A 32 3.15 13.15 9.66
N ARG A 33 2.21 13.95 9.15
CA ARG A 33 0.87 13.46 8.77
C ARG A 33 0.94 12.47 7.61
N PHE A 34 1.82 12.71 6.64
CA PHE A 34 2.05 11.82 5.52
C PHE A 34 2.66 10.49 5.96
N GLN A 35 3.73 10.53 6.76
CA GLN A 35 4.36 9.35 7.34
C GLN A 35 3.40 8.54 8.23
N ARG A 36 2.59 9.21 9.08
CA ARG A 36 1.58 8.52 9.90
C ARG A 36 0.52 7.79 9.08
N ARG A 37 0.09 8.37 7.94
CA ARG A 37 -0.86 7.69 7.06
C ARG A 37 -0.25 6.47 6.38
N ILE A 38 1.02 6.56 5.96
CA ILE A 38 1.74 5.41 5.37
C ILE A 38 1.93 4.32 6.43
N ALA A 39 2.36 4.69 7.65
CA ALA A 39 2.53 3.76 8.75
C ALA A 39 1.21 3.06 9.14
N PHE A 40 0.10 3.80 9.18
CA PHE A 40 -1.21 3.22 9.46
C PHE A 40 -1.66 2.26 8.35
N ARG A 41 -1.47 2.61 7.07
CA ARG A 41 -1.77 1.71 5.95
C ARG A 41 -0.97 0.41 6.04
N ASN A 42 0.35 0.53 6.22
CA ASN A 42 1.22 -0.63 6.35
C ASN A 42 0.80 -1.50 7.55
N PHE A 43 0.48 -0.88 8.70
CA PHE A 43 0.01 -1.60 9.88
C PHE A 43 -1.30 -2.37 9.63
N THR A 44 -2.30 -1.73 9.00
CA THR A 44 -3.57 -2.40 8.66
C THR A 44 -3.36 -3.56 7.70
N GLU A 45 -2.46 -3.42 6.72
CA GLU A 45 -2.15 -4.47 5.75
C GLU A 45 -1.46 -5.67 6.41
N TYR A 46 -0.46 -5.43 7.28
CA TYR A 46 0.19 -6.51 8.03
C TYR A 46 -0.74 -7.18 9.04
N ALA A 47 -1.61 -6.41 9.72
CA ALA A 47 -2.60 -6.95 10.63
C ALA A 47 -3.65 -7.82 9.89
N ALA A 48 -4.10 -7.39 8.71
CA ALA A 48 -4.99 -8.16 7.86
C ALA A 48 -4.33 -9.47 7.40
N ALA A 49 -3.08 -9.41 6.92
CA ALA A 49 -2.33 -10.59 6.52
C ALA A 49 -2.13 -11.58 7.68
N LEU A 50 -1.81 -11.07 8.87
CA LEU A 50 -1.67 -11.89 10.07
C LEU A 50 -2.97 -12.59 10.43
N LEU A 51 -4.10 -11.88 10.38
CA LEU A 51 -5.42 -12.44 10.69
C LEU A 51 -5.81 -13.54 9.69
N VAL A 52 -5.57 -13.32 8.40
CA VAL A 52 -5.84 -14.32 7.36
C VAL A 52 -4.98 -15.56 7.56
N CYS A 53 -3.67 -15.39 7.77
CA CYS A 53 -2.78 -16.50 8.06
C CYS A 53 -3.18 -17.26 9.33
N ALA A 54 -3.53 -16.57 10.41
CA ALA A 54 -3.97 -17.21 11.66
C ALA A 54 -5.22 -18.07 11.46
N GLY A 55 -6.20 -17.59 10.69
CA GLY A 55 -7.40 -18.36 10.34
C GLY A 55 -7.08 -19.64 9.55
N PHE A 56 -6.23 -19.54 8.53
CA PHE A 56 -5.84 -20.72 7.74
C PHE A 56 -4.93 -21.69 8.51
N VAL A 57 -4.07 -21.20 9.41
CA VAL A 57 -3.28 -22.07 10.31
C VAL A 57 -4.20 -22.82 11.27
N PHE A 58 -5.21 -22.14 11.85
CA PHE A 58 -6.23 -22.80 12.66
C PHE A 58 -6.92 -23.92 11.87
N TYR A 59 -7.29 -23.67 10.61
CA TYR A 59 -7.88 -24.69 9.73
C TYR A 59 -6.95 -25.86 9.43
N LEU A 60 -5.63 -25.68 9.39
CA LEU A 60 -4.69 -26.81 9.23
C LEU A 60 -4.71 -27.76 10.43
N TRP A 61 -4.92 -27.23 11.63
CA TRP A 61 -4.99 -28.01 12.85
C TRP A 61 -6.35 -28.66 13.03
N GLU A 62 -7.44 -27.92 12.77
CA GLU A 62 -8.81 -28.40 12.96
C GLU A 62 -9.20 -29.46 11.92
N PHE A 63 -8.82 -29.26 10.64
CA PHE A 63 -9.27 -30.13 9.56
C PHE A 63 -8.18 -31.13 9.14
N PRO A 64 -8.42 -32.45 9.31
CA PRO A 64 -7.51 -33.48 8.82
C PRO A 64 -7.62 -33.72 7.31
N ASP A 65 -8.68 -33.22 6.66
CA ASP A 65 -8.94 -33.42 5.24
C ASP A 65 -7.79 -32.88 4.37
N PRO A 66 -7.19 -33.71 3.49
CA PRO A 66 -6.05 -33.31 2.67
C PRO A 66 -6.34 -32.13 1.74
N LEU A 67 -7.56 -32.02 1.22
CA LEU A 67 -7.94 -31.00 0.25
C LEU A 67 -8.13 -29.65 0.94
N MET A 68 -8.76 -29.65 2.11
CA MET A 68 -8.85 -28.47 2.99
C MET A 68 -7.46 -28.02 3.44
N ARG A 69 -6.57 -28.94 3.82
CA ARG A 69 -5.19 -28.60 4.18
C ARG A 69 -4.41 -28.00 3.02
N ALA A 70 -4.53 -28.56 1.82
CA ALA A 70 -3.91 -28.02 0.62
C ALA A 70 -4.42 -26.60 0.32
N GLY A 71 -5.73 -26.37 0.40
CA GLY A 71 -6.33 -25.04 0.24
C GLY A 71 -5.85 -24.02 1.27
N SER A 72 -5.75 -24.42 2.53
CA SER A 72 -5.20 -23.58 3.60
C SER A 72 -3.73 -23.22 3.36
N LEU A 73 -2.87 -24.18 3.02
CA LEU A 73 -1.47 -23.92 2.69
C LEU A 73 -1.32 -22.99 1.49
N LEU A 74 -2.11 -23.20 0.45
CA LEU A 74 -2.09 -22.37 -0.74
C LEU A 74 -2.57 -20.93 -0.46
N SER A 75 -3.54 -20.77 0.45
CA SER A 75 -4.02 -19.46 0.89
C SER A 75 -3.00 -18.71 1.75
N ILE A 76 -2.30 -19.41 2.65
CA ILE A 76 -1.16 -18.87 3.40
C ILE A 76 -0.07 -18.42 2.43
N PHE A 77 0.30 -19.27 1.47
CA PHE A 77 1.30 -18.93 0.46
C PHE A 77 0.88 -17.71 -0.37
N GLY A 78 -0.37 -17.67 -0.82
CA GLY A 78 -0.94 -16.50 -1.50
C GLY A 78 -0.82 -15.23 -0.66
N THR A 79 -1.15 -15.31 0.63
CA THR A 79 -1.01 -14.18 1.57
C THR A 79 0.44 -13.72 1.70
N LEU A 80 1.40 -14.64 1.79
CA LEU A 80 2.83 -14.31 1.81
C LEU A 80 3.29 -13.62 0.52
N VAL A 81 2.81 -14.07 -0.64
CA VAL A 81 3.08 -13.42 -1.93
C VAL A 81 2.53 -11.99 -1.94
N VAL A 82 1.31 -11.78 -1.41
CA VAL A 82 0.71 -10.44 -1.28
C VAL A 82 1.56 -9.55 -0.38
N VAL A 83 1.95 -10.02 0.80
CA VAL A 83 2.80 -9.27 1.74
C VAL A 83 4.15 -8.94 1.10
N TRP A 84 4.76 -9.88 0.37
CA TRP A 84 6.01 -9.65 -0.33
C TRP A 84 5.88 -8.63 -1.47
N GLN A 85 4.82 -8.72 -2.29
CA GLN A 85 4.53 -7.75 -3.34
C GLN A 85 4.28 -6.36 -2.76
N LEU A 86 3.54 -6.29 -1.66
CA LEU A 86 3.28 -5.05 -0.94
C LEU A 86 4.59 -4.47 -0.41
N HIS A 87 5.42 -5.25 0.28
CA HIS A 87 6.72 -4.79 0.76
C HIS A 87 7.59 -4.30 -0.40
N ARG A 88 7.61 -5.01 -1.54
CA ARG A 88 8.40 -4.65 -2.72
C ARG A 88 7.90 -3.40 -3.46
N ARG A 89 6.58 -3.19 -3.53
CA ARG A 89 5.94 -2.13 -4.33
C ARG A 89 5.55 -0.89 -3.51
N ALA A 90 5.26 -1.07 -2.22
CA ALA A 90 4.81 -0.02 -1.30
C ALA A 90 5.93 0.49 -0.37
N SER A 91 7.06 -0.22 -0.25
CA SER A 91 8.26 0.39 0.33
C SER A 91 8.73 1.48 -0.61
N SER A 92 8.42 2.72 -0.24
CA SER A 92 9.04 3.93 -0.76
C SER A 92 10.54 3.65 -0.83
N ARG A 93 11.12 3.53 -2.03
CA ARG A 93 12.58 3.54 -2.13
C ARG A 93 13.06 4.79 -1.39
N PRO A 94 14.06 4.68 -0.50
CA PRO A 94 14.59 5.84 0.19
C PRO A 94 14.95 6.88 -0.87
N MET A 95 14.52 8.11 -0.64
CA MET A 95 14.94 9.27 -1.41
C MET A 95 16.46 9.16 -1.58
N PRO A 96 17.02 9.26 -2.80
CA PRO A 96 18.47 9.27 -2.95
C PRO A 96 19.02 10.25 -1.94
N GLY A 97 19.95 9.78 -1.10
CA GLY A 97 20.52 10.55 -0.01
C GLY A 97 20.95 11.93 -0.51
N GLU A 98 21.02 12.87 0.43
CA GLU A 98 21.28 14.30 0.27
C GLU A 98 22.59 14.68 -0.48
N GLU A 99 23.24 13.74 -1.16
CA GLU A 99 24.49 13.90 -1.90
C GLU A 99 24.33 14.04 -3.42
N SER A 100 23.12 13.90 -3.99
CA SER A 100 22.88 14.24 -5.40
C SER A 100 21.88 15.37 -5.55
N ALA A 101 22.41 16.50 -5.99
CA ALA A 101 21.72 17.74 -6.29
C ALA A 101 20.36 17.53 -6.97
N LEU A 102 19.32 18.14 -6.39
CA LEU A 102 18.00 18.42 -6.95
C LEU A 102 17.33 17.24 -7.68
N PRO A 103 16.34 16.57 -7.05
CA PRO A 103 15.49 15.64 -7.77
C PRO A 103 14.83 16.38 -8.94
N SER A 104 15.20 16.04 -10.17
CA SER A 104 14.50 16.55 -11.35
C SER A 104 13.00 16.27 -11.18
N ARG A 105 12.15 17.28 -11.40
CA ARG A 105 10.69 17.19 -11.21
C ARG A 105 10.09 16.01 -12.00
N ASP A 106 10.69 15.66 -13.13
CA ASP A 106 10.34 14.50 -13.95
C ASP A 106 10.53 13.18 -13.22
N PHE A 107 11.58 13.06 -12.41
CA PHE A 107 11.82 11.89 -11.56
C PHE A 107 10.74 11.77 -10.47
N HIS A 108 10.33 12.89 -9.88
CA HIS A 108 9.26 12.91 -8.90
C HIS A 108 7.91 12.51 -9.52
N ARG A 109 7.57 13.06 -10.70
CA ARG A 109 6.36 12.72 -11.45
C ARG A 109 6.34 11.23 -11.86
N ALA A 110 7.46 10.70 -12.34
CA ALA A 110 7.59 9.30 -12.74
C ALA A 110 7.36 8.34 -11.56
N GLU A 111 7.87 8.65 -10.37
CA GLU A 111 7.67 7.81 -9.18
C GLU A 111 6.20 7.85 -8.71
N LEU A 112 5.53 9.02 -8.77
CA LEU A 112 4.10 9.14 -8.45
C LEU A 112 3.21 8.30 -9.39
N VAL A 113 3.49 8.33 -10.69
CA VAL A 113 2.79 7.50 -11.70
C VAL A 113 3.00 6.02 -11.41
N ARG A 114 4.23 5.61 -11.11
CA ARG A 114 4.54 4.20 -10.80
C ARG A 114 3.82 3.71 -9.55
N GLN A 115 3.73 4.55 -8.50
CA GLN A 115 2.98 4.24 -7.29
C GLN A 115 1.47 4.15 -7.54
N ARG A 116 0.91 5.07 -8.34
CA ARG A 116 -0.50 5.01 -8.74
C ARG A 116 -0.82 3.70 -9.47
N ASP A 117 -0.01 3.32 -10.45
CA ASP A 117 -0.27 2.14 -11.27
C ASP A 117 -0.09 0.85 -10.45
N ALA A 118 0.84 0.84 -9.50
CA ALA A 118 0.98 -0.25 -8.53
C ALA A 118 -0.27 -0.40 -7.63
N LEU A 119 -0.85 0.71 -7.17
CA LEU A 119 -2.08 0.70 -6.37
C LEU A 119 -3.33 0.40 -7.22
N ARG A 120 -3.36 0.78 -8.50
CA ARG A 120 -4.47 0.46 -9.41
C ARG A 120 -4.49 -1.02 -9.79
N SER A 121 -3.32 -1.64 -9.90
CA SER A 121 -3.17 -3.08 -10.13
C SER A 121 -3.26 -3.92 -8.86
N VAL A 122 -3.53 -3.30 -7.69
CA VAL A 122 -3.61 -3.97 -6.37
C VAL A 122 -4.49 -5.19 -6.39
N TRP A 123 -5.67 -5.10 -6.99
CA TRP A 123 -6.63 -6.20 -7.06
C TRP A 123 -6.04 -7.43 -7.77
N LEU A 124 -5.22 -7.25 -8.82
CA LEU A 124 -4.70 -8.37 -9.61
C LEU A 124 -3.68 -9.19 -8.80
N TRP A 125 -2.78 -8.51 -8.08
CA TRP A 125 -1.77 -9.19 -7.27
C TRP A 125 -2.23 -9.49 -5.83
N TYR A 126 -3.35 -8.95 -5.36
CA TYR A 126 -4.04 -9.38 -4.14
C TYR A 126 -4.90 -10.62 -4.38
N VAL A 127 -5.79 -10.57 -5.37
CA VAL A 127 -6.81 -11.60 -5.60
C VAL A 127 -6.19 -12.82 -6.27
N GLY A 128 -5.30 -12.60 -7.25
CA GLY A 128 -4.69 -13.69 -8.02
C GLY A 128 -4.04 -14.79 -7.17
N PRO A 129 -3.16 -14.46 -6.20
CA PRO A 129 -2.53 -15.46 -5.34
C PRO A 129 -3.46 -16.14 -4.33
N LEU A 130 -4.56 -15.49 -3.93
CA LEU A 130 -5.48 -15.99 -2.89
C LEU A 130 -6.57 -16.91 -3.43
N VAL A 131 -7.07 -16.63 -4.65
CA VAL A 131 -8.18 -17.37 -5.26
C VAL A 131 -7.94 -18.89 -5.35
N PRO A 132 -6.76 -19.38 -5.80
CA PRO A 132 -6.53 -20.82 -5.90
C PRO A 132 -6.70 -21.55 -4.56
N GLY A 133 -6.19 -20.96 -3.47
CA GLY A 133 -6.31 -21.55 -2.13
C GLY A 133 -7.75 -21.61 -1.63
N MET A 134 -8.52 -20.53 -1.86
CA MET A 134 -9.95 -20.49 -1.53
C MET A 134 -10.75 -21.54 -2.31
N VAL A 135 -10.48 -21.69 -3.61
CA VAL A 135 -11.17 -22.67 -4.47
C VAL A 135 -10.89 -24.09 -3.98
N VAL A 136 -9.63 -24.43 -3.73
CA VAL A 136 -9.23 -25.76 -3.27
C VAL A 136 -9.81 -26.06 -1.88
N PHE A 137 -9.76 -25.09 -0.96
CA PHE A 137 -10.35 -25.25 0.38
C PHE A 137 -11.85 -25.54 0.28
N ARG A 138 -12.56 -24.80 -0.58
CA ARG A 138 -14.01 -24.97 -0.76
C ARG A 138 -14.37 -26.29 -1.41
N MET A 139 -13.54 -26.82 -2.32
CA MET A 139 -13.73 -28.17 -2.84
C MET A 139 -13.66 -29.22 -1.72
N GLY A 140 -12.73 -29.06 -0.77
CA GLY A 140 -12.62 -29.95 0.40
C GLY A 140 -13.86 -29.93 1.29
N VAL A 141 -14.36 -28.73 1.62
CA VAL A 141 -15.60 -28.54 2.39
C VAL A 141 -16.81 -29.26 1.74
N ASN A 142 -16.96 -29.11 0.42
CA ASN A 142 -18.08 -29.71 -0.30
C ASN A 142 -17.94 -31.23 -0.46
N ALA A 143 -16.71 -31.74 -0.54
CA ALA A 143 -16.45 -33.17 -0.66
C ALA A 143 -16.68 -33.93 0.66
N ASN A 144 -16.35 -33.31 1.80
CA ASN A 144 -16.45 -33.91 3.12
C ASN A 144 -17.19 -32.97 4.09
N PRO A 145 -18.52 -32.85 3.98
CA PRO A 145 -19.28 -31.91 4.79
C PRO A 145 -19.41 -32.42 6.24
N ASP A 146 -18.66 -31.85 7.18
CA ASP A 146 -18.78 -32.17 8.61
C ASP A 146 -20.05 -31.55 9.24
N PRO A 147 -20.96 -32.37 9.82
CA PRO A 147 -21.72 -32.17 11.05
C PRO A 147 -21.78 -30.80 11.72
N SER A 148 -20.63 -30.53 12.29
CA SER A 148 -20.48 -29.92 13.61
C SER A 148 -19.87 -28.53 13.54
N LEU A 149 -19.40 -28.13 12.36
CA LEU A 149 -18.65 -26.90 12.15
C LEU A 149 -19.50 -25.91 11.33
N PRO A 150 -20.27 -25.02 12.00
CA PRO A 150 -21.18 -24.08 11.33
C PRO A 150 -20.44 -23.09 10.42
N PHE A 151 -19.18 -22.77 10.73
CA PHE A 151 -18.35 -21.91 9.88
C PHE A 151 -17.84 -22.63 8.62
N ALA A 152 -17.61 -23.95 8.68
CA ALA A 152 -17.18 -24.74 7.52
C ALA A 152 -18.32 -24.86 6.50
N ARG A 153 -19.58 -24.85 6.95
CA ARG A 153 -20.78 -24.91 6.10
C ARG A 153 -21.23 -23.56 5.54
N GLY A 154 -20.87 -22.47 6.21
CA GLY A 154 -21.40 -21.15 5.95
C GLY A 154 -20.45 -20.24 5.16
N TRP A 155 -21.01 -19.40 4.30
CA TRP A 155 -20.29 -18.30 3.64
C TRP A 155 -19.81 -17.21 4.61
N ALA A 156 -19.99 -17.36 5.92
CA ALA A 156 -19.69 -16.34 6.92
C ALA A 156 -18.18 -16.13 7.11
N ALA A 157 -17.40 -17.20 7.25
CA ALA A 157 -15.94 -17.09 7.40
C ALA A 157 -15.27 -16.56 6.12
N GLU A 158 -15.69 -17.08 4.97
CA GLU A 158 -15.24 -16.56 3.67
C GLU A 158 -15.70 -15.13 3.43
N GLY A 159 -16.92 -14.79 3.82
CA GLY A 159 -17.46 -13.43 3.77
C GLY A 159 -16.63 -12.48 4.63
N PHE A 160 -16.22 -12.90 5.82
CA PHE A 160 -15.33 -12.11 6.67
C PHE A 160 -13.96 -11.90 6.02
N ILE A 161 -13.32 -12.97 5.49
CA ILE A 161 -12.04 -12.86 4.78
C ILE A 161 -12.18 -11.96 3.54
N ALA A 162 -13.25 -12.12 2.76
CA ALA A 162 -13.55 -11.29 1.59
C ALA A 162 -13.76 -9.82 1.97
N CYS A 163 -14.46 -9.54 3.08
CA CYS A 163 -14.61 -8.19 3.62
C CYS A 163 -13.27 -7.57 4.00
N VAL A 164 -12.38 -8.33 4.64
CA VAL A 164 -11.03 -7.87 4.98
C VAL A 164 -10.24 -7.55 3.70
N ILE A 165 -10.24 -8.44 2.71
CA ILE A 165 -9.57 -8.24 1.42
C ILE A 165 -10.15 -7.01 0.70
N LEU A 166 -11.47 -6.88 0.63
CA LEU A 166 -12.15 -5.76 0.00
C LEU A 166 -11.81 -4.44 0.69
N GLY A 167 -11.79 -4.41 2.02
CA GLY A 167 -11.38 -3.24 2.79
C GLY A 167 -9.96 -2.79 2.43
N VAL A 168 -9.02 -3.74 2.33
CA VAL A 168 -7.64 -3.45 1.93
C VAL A 168 -7.56 -2.93 0.49
N ILE A 169 -8.32 -3.51 -0.45
CA ILE A 169 -8.39 -3.03 -1.84
C ILE A 169 -8.92 -1.60 -1.90
N LEU A 170 -10.04 -1.31 -1.22
CA LEU A 170 -10.67 0.02 -1.21
C LEU A 170 -9.73 1.08 -0.61
N LEU A 171 -9.03 0.76 0.48
CA LEU A 171 -8.04 1.65 1.08
C LEU A 171 -6.88 1.95 0.12
N ASN A 172 -6.41 0.95 -0.62
CA ASN A 172 -5.35 1.10 -1.61
C ASN A 172 -5.80 1.94 -2.82
N LEU A 173 -7.02 1.70 -3.34
CA LEU A 173 -7.60 2.50 -4.42
C LEU A 173 -7.85 3.95 -4.00
N TYR A 174 -8.29 4.19 -2.77
CA TYR A 174 -8.41 5.53 -2.21
C TYR A 174 -7.05 6.23 -2.14
N GLY A 175 -6.01 5.51 -1.73
CA GLY A 175 -4.63 5.98 -1.78
C GLY A 175 -4.22 6.40 -3.20
N ALA A 176 -4.53 5.59 -4.21
CA ALA A 176 -4.24 5.87 -5.62
C ALA A 176 -4.90 7.16 -6.12
N HIS A 177 -6.17 7.39 -5.75
CA HIS A 177 -6.88 8.62 -6.10
C HIS A 177 -6.24 9.87 -5.48
N LYS A 178 -5.72 9.75 -4.25
CA LYS A 178 -5.02 10.85 -3.61
C LYS A 178 -3.71 11.19 -4.32
N LEU A 179 -2.97 10.16 -4.76
CA LEU A 179 -1.76 10.32 -5.58
C LEU A 179 -2.09 10.98 -6.93
N GLN A 180 -3.18 10.57 -7.59
CA GLN A 180 -3.62 11.18 -8.85
C GLN A 180 -3.89 12.68 -8.68
N ARG A 181 -4.60 13.09 -7.62
CA ARG A 181 -4.85 14.52 -7.35
C ARG A 181 -3.56 15.34 -7.17
N GLN A 182 -2.50 14.75 -6.64
CA GLN A 182 -1.21 15.43 -6.51
C GLN A 182 -0.52 15.61 -7.87
N ILE A 183 -0.65 14.62 -8.76
CA ILE A 183 -0.16 14.72 -10.14
C ILE A 183 -0.93 15.83 -10.88
N ASP A 184 -2.27 15.85 -10.76
CA ASP A 184 -3.12 16.84 -11.41
C ASP A 184 -2.79 18.28 -10.95
N GLN A 185 -2.46 18.47 -9.67
CA GLN A 185 -2.03 19.76 -9.12
C GLN A 185 -0.67 20.22 -9.65
N LEU A 186 0.26 19.28 -9.88
CA LEU A 186 1.56 19.60 -10.48
C LEU A 186 1.38 20.00 -11.95
N ASP A 187 0.56 19.26 -12.70
CA ASP A 187 0.30 19.52 -14.12
C ASP A 187 -0.46 20.88 -14.32
N GLN A 188 -1.25 21.33 -13.35
CA GLN A 188 -1.94 22.64 -13.37
C GLN A 188 -1.03 23.85 -13.11
N ILE A 189 0.06 23.70 -12.35
CA ILE A 189 1.03 24.78 -12.10
C ILE A 189 1.87 25.06 -13.36
N ASP A 190 1.93 24.09 -14.27
CA ASP A 190 2.72 24.14 -15.50
C ASP A 190 1.90 24.63 -16.73
N SER A 191 0.61 25.01 -16.56
CA SER A 191 -0.28 25.57 -17.59
C SER A 191 -0.45 27.08 -17.45
#